data_AF-A0A7C6N3G7-F1
#
_entry.id   AF-A0A7C6N3G7-F1
#
_cell.length_a   1.000
_cell.length_b   1.000
_cell.length_c   1.000
_cell.angle_alpha   90.00
_cell.angle_beta   90.00
_cell.angle_gamma   90.00
#
_symmetry.space_group_name_H-M   'P 1'
#
loop_
_entity.id
_entity.type
_entity.pdbx_description
1 polymer ?
#
loop_
_entity_poly.entity_id
_entity_poly.type
_entity_poly.pdbx_seq_one_letter_code
_entity_poly.pdbx_strand_id
1 'polypeptide(L)'
;MKKKSKVIGKDYEKLEKENRCDKIDYYGLIAKDGRIKIDTKRYKKFFIIPDSKIENRHSVYYLPTKQHRSEYKCNWFRDLLTGYKQLWFKEYKSFIDSIKTPKQVEDDARVAHLADGVLDYEEANEKAFIAGIKRAKDYKVIIKSLYAQFFHQLMSSIDALCLKMLTACGYKEEDYTKKQFDIYMQGLQGNNAISFRQYDNYKLYDRAFTVWNFLKHNSLRSYKILKQWYPNMVWDPEDRYQNGESALSVVKLDEKFILDCLDNLHLFFDELCARAFNENADDAQWDYDDYFEEVVQDQIDVIINPLDI
;
A
#
# COMPACT_ATOMS: atom_id res chain seq x y z
N MET A 1 44.68 -10.06 -7.80
CA MET A 1 44.94 -8.66 -8.25
C MET A 1 43.64 -7.85 -8.12
N LYS A 2 43.59 -6.85 -7.23
CA LYS A 2 42.46 -5.91 -7.15
C LYS A 2 42.49 -5.00 -8.39
N LYS A 3 41.50 -5.10 -9.29
CA LYS A 3 41.33 -4.14 -10.40
C LYS A 3 41.04 -2.77 -9.78
N LYS A 4 42.00 -1.84 -9.81
CA LYS A 4 41.76 -0.43 -9.47
C LYS A 4 40.64 0.07 -10.38
N SER A 5 39.53 0.54 -9.83
CA SER A 5 38.47 1.15 -10.64
C SER A 5 39.05 2.36 -11.35
N LYS A 6 39.05 2.37 -12.69
CA LYS A 6 39.45 3.54 -13.49
C LYS A 6 38.53 4.72 -13.12
N VAL A 7 39.13 5.83 -12.69
CA VAL A 7 38.44 7.12 -12.59
C VAL A 7 37.97 7.48 -13.99
N ILE A 8 36.68 7.80 -14.14
CA ILE A 8 36.15 8.36 -15.38
C ILE A 8 36.41 9.85 -15.27
N GLY A 9 37.58 10.31 -15.74
CA GLY A 9 37.95 11.73 -15.65
C GLY A 9 36.95 12.59 -16.42
N LYS A 10 35.93 13.12 -15.73
CA LYS A 10 35.01 14.13 -16.24
C LYS A 10 35.55 15.50 -15.87
N ASP A 11 35.68 16.36 -16.87
CA ASP A 11 36.10 17.74 -16.70
C ASP A 11 34.87 18.60 -16.38
N TYR A 12 34.55 18.71 -15.09
CA TYR A 12 33.43 19.54 -14.63
C TYR A 12 33.68 21.04 -14.83
N GLU A 13 34.93 21.49 -14.86
CA GLU A 13 35.25 22.91 -15.09
C GLU A 13 34.85 23.33 -16.50
N LYS A 14 35.04 22.45 -17.49
CA LYS A 14 34.56 22.69 -18.84
C LYS A 14 33.03 22.79 -18.89
N LEU A 15 32.32 21.87 -18.23
CA LEU A 15 30.85 21.87 -18.19
C LEU A 15 30.29 23.13 -17.51
N GLU A 16 30.96 23.64 -16.48
CA GLU A 16 30.62 24.91 -15.83
C GLU A 16 30.91 26.12 -16.74
N LYS A 17 32.08 26.18 -17.37
CA LYS A 17 32.42 27.26 -18.30
C LYS A 17 31.48 27.34 -19.50
N GLU A 18 31.03 26.20 -19.99
CA GLU A 18 30.08 26.10 -21.11
C GLU A 18 28.60 26.18 -20.68
N ASN A 19 28.33 26.39 -19.38
CA ASN A 19 26.99 26.44 -18.80
C ASN A 19 26.06 25.28 -19.22
N ARG A 20 26.59 24.05 -19.23
CA ARG A 20 25.90 22.84 -19.71
C ARG A 20 24.90 22.26 -18.69
N CYS A 21 24.10 23.13 -18.08
CA CYS A 21 23.03 22.77 -17.15
C CYS A 21 21.93 21.90 -17.80
N ASP A 22 21.96 21.73 -19.12
CA ASP A 22 21.10 20.85 -19.91
C ASP A 22 21.51 19.36 -19.89
N LYS A 23 22.65 19.03 -19.30
CA LYS A 23 23.18 17.66 -19.33
C LYS A 23 23.23 17.02 -17.96
N ILE A 24 22.83 15.75 -17.87
CA ILE A 24 22.88 14.97 -16.62
C ILE A 24 24.29 14.88 -16.01
N ASP A 25 25.34 14.91 -16.84
CA ASP A 25 26.71 14.81 -16.37
C ASP A 25 27.24 16.09 -15.72
N TYR A 26 26.62 17.24 -16.01
CA TYR A 26 26.83 18.47 -15.26
C TYR A 26 26.52 18.29 -13.78
N TYR A 27 25.52 17.46 -13.47
CA TYR A 27 25.05 17.17 -12.12
C TYR A 27 25.77 15.99 -11.47
N GLY A 28 26.75 15.37 -12.15
CA GLY A 28 27.53 14.27 -11.61
C GLY A 28 26.99 12.87 -11.91
N LEU A 29 26.04 12.73 -12.85
CA LEU A 29 25.57 11.44 -13.32
C LEU A 29 26.40 11.00 -14.54
N ILE A 30 26.86 9.75 -14.49
CA ILE A 30 27.71 9.17 -15.53
C ILE A 30 27.02 7.90 -16.03
N ALA A 31 26.30 8.03 -17.15
CA ALA A 31 25.77 6.91 -17.89
C ALA A 31 26.91 6.08 -18.50
N LYS A 32 27.01 4.81 -18.10
CA LYS A 32 28.01 3.88 -18.62
C LYS A 32 27.54 2.44 -18.50
N ASP A 33 27.69 1.68 -19.58
CA ASP A 33 27.35 0.26 -19.66
C ASP A 33 25.87 -0.01 -19.31
N GLY A 34 24.96 0.91 -19.68
CA GLY A 34 23.54 0.84 -19.38
C GLY A 34 23.18 1.10 -17.91
N ARG A 35 24.12 1.59 -17.10
CA ARG A 35 23.94 1.91 -15.68
C ARG A 35 24.34 3.35 -15.37
N ILE A 36 23.84 3.89 -14.28
CA ILE A 36 24.15 5.24 -13.80
C ILE A 36 25.10 5.20 -12.63
N LYS A 37 26.25 5.87 -12.80
CA LYS A 37 27.24 6.06 -11.74
C LYS A 37 27.16 7.49 -11.25
N ILE A 38 27.11 7.66 -9.93
CA ILE A 38 26.94 8.96 -9.29
C ILE A 38 28.27 9.41 -8.69
N ASP A 39 28.75 10.55 -9.16
CA ASP A 39 29.78 11.32 -8.49
C ASP A 39 29.14 12.11 -7.35
N THR A 40 29.12 11.53 -6.14
CA THR A 40 28.45 12.18 -5.01
C THR A 40 29.03 13.53 -4.64
N LYS A 41 30.31 13.80 -4.94
CA LYS A 41 30.91 15.11 -4.66
C LYS A 41 30.34 16.19 -5.57
N ARG A 42 30.05 15.82 -6.82
CA ARG A 42 29.38 16.70 -7.77
C ARG A 42 27.89 16.80 -7.47
N TYR A 43 27.23 15.66 -7.30
CA TYR A 43 25.79 15.56 -7.03
C TYR A 43 25.36 16.40 -5.83
N LYS A 44 26.11 16.33 -4.72
CA LYS A 44 25.80 17.09 -3.50
C LYS A 44 25.94 18.60 -3.60
N LYS A 45 26.51 19.12 -4.69
CA LYS A 45 26.50 20.56 -4.95
C LYS A 45 25.11 21.05 -5.35
N PHE A 46 24.27 20.16 -5.87
CA PHE A 46 22.95 20.50 -6.43
C PHE A 46 21.81 19.86 -5.63
N PHE A 47 22.03 18.66 -5.09
CA PHE A 47 20.96 17.87 -4.48
C PHE A 47 21.32 17.38 -3.07
N ILE A 48 20.29 17.11 -2.28
CA ILE A 48 20.45 16.43 -0.99
C ILE A 48 20.73 14.95 -1.26
N ILE A 49 21.75 14.41 -0.60
CA ILE A 49 22.05 12.98 -0.66
C ILE A 49 21.00 12.24 0.18
N PRO A 50 20.30 11.21 -0.37
CA PRO A 50 19.27 10.48 0.35
C PRO A 50 19.76 9.80 1.64
N ASP A 51 20.98 9.25 1.60
CA ASP A 51 21.59 8.57 2.74
C ASP A 51 23.12 8.78 2.77
N SER A 52 23.66 9.04 3.96
CA SER A 52 25.09 9.16 4.22
C SER A 52 25.94 7.96 3.77
N LYS A 53 25.36 6.75 3.73
CA LYS A 53 26.07 5.52 3.32
C LYS A 53 26.54 5.58 1.87
N ILE A 54 25.92 6.40 1.04
CA ILE A 54 26.32 6.63 -0.36
C ILE A 54 27.74 7.20 -0.41
N GLU A 55 28.15 7.97 0.60
CA GLU A 55 29.52 8.50 0.73
C GLU A 55 30.53 7.48 1.29
N ASN A 56 30.06 6.48 2.04
CA ASN A 56 30.89 5.43 2.65
C ASN A 56 31.13 4.26 1.68
N ARG A 57 31.89 4.52 0.61
CA ARG A 57 32.12 3.55 -0.48
C ARG A 57 33.60 3.27 -0.75
N HIS A 58 33.86 2.06 -1.25
CA HIS A 58 35.20 1.63 -1.69
C HIS A 58 35.55 2.07 -3.12
N SER A 59 34.56 2.50 -3.90
CA SER A 59 34.71 2.97 -5.28
C SER A 59 34.65 4.49 -5.39
N VAL A 60 35.17 5.03 -6.49
CA VAL A 60 35.17 6.48 -6.77
C VAL A 60 33.74 7.00 -6.93
N TYR A 61 32.89 6.25 -7.63
CA TYR A 61 31.47 6.57 -7.85
C TYR A 61 30.58 5.65 -7.03
N TYR A 62 29.43 6.18 -6.63
CA TYR A 62 28.33 5.36 -6.16
C TYR A 62 27.64 4.71 -7.36
N LEU A 63 27.27 3.45 -7.23
CA LEU A 63 26.50 2.70 -8.22
C LEU A 63 25.29 2.16 -7.48
N PRO A 64 24.06 2.57 -7.83
CA PRO A 64 22.86 2.06 -7.18
C PRO A 64 22.77 0.53 -7.30
N THR A 65 22.07 -0.11 -6.38
CA THR A 65 21.97 -1.58 -6.39
C THR A 65 21.17 -2.08 -7.58
N LYS A 66 20.07 -1.40 -7.91
CA LYS A 66 19.15 -1.76 -9.01
C LYS A 66 19.14 -0.71 -10.11
N GLN A 67 18.58 -1.03 -11.27
CA GLN A 67 18.37 -0.04 -12.32
C GLN A 67 17.00 0.61 -12.14
N HIS A 68 15.96 -0.21 -11.98
CA HIS A 68 14.58 0.26 -11.87
C HIS A 68 14.00 0.09 -10.47
N ARG A 69 13.12 1.01 -10.07
CA ARG A 69 12.36 0.92 -8.82
C ARG A 69 11.57 -0.39 -8.69
N SER A 70 11.08 -0.89 -9.83
CA SER A 70 10.30 -2.12 -9.95
C SER A 70 11.12 -3.40 -9.77
N GLU A 71 12.44 -3.32 -9.68
CA GLU A 71 13.26 -4.49 -9.36
C GLU A 71 13.24 -4.85 -7.86
N TYR A 72 12.83 -3.91 -7.02
CA TYR A 72 12.59 -4.14 -5.59
C TYR A 72 11.17 -4.68 -5.40
N LYS A 73 11.05 -5.90 -4.86
CA LYS A 73 9.75 -6.53 -4.58
C LYS A 73 8.99 -5.84 -3.45
N CYS A 74 9.69 -5.28 -2.47
CA CYS A 74 9.02 -4.49 -1.41
C CYS A 74 8.24 -3.30 -2.01
N ASN A 75 8.77 -2.65 -3.04
CA ASN A 75 8.08 -1.56 -3.73
C ASN A 75 6.78 -2.03 -4.40
N TRP A 76 6.67 -3.28 -4.87
CA TRP A 76 5.44 -3.78 -5.47
C TRP A 76 4.26 -3.70 -4.50
N PHE A 77 4.49 -4.10 -3.24
CA PHE A 77 3.46 -4.07 -2.20
C PHE A 77 3.20 -2.65 -1.70
N ARG A 78 4.24 -1.83 -1.53
CA ARG A 78 4.10 -0.42 -1.16
C ARG A 78 3.30 0.37 -2.19
N ASP A 79 3.55 0.13 -3.48
CA ASP A 79 2.83 0.79 -4.57
C ASP A 79 1.37 0.36 -4.61
N LEU A 80 1.10 -0.94 -4.45
CA LEU A 80 -0.26 -1.46 -4.40
C LEU A 80 -1.05 -0.79 -3.26
N LEU A 81 -0.48 -0.77 -2.05
CA LEU A 81 -1.12 -0.19 -0.87
C LEU A 81 -1.30 1.33 -1.01
N THR A 82 -0.30 2.03 -1.54
CA THR A 82 -0.38 3.46 -1.83
C THR A 82 -1.48 3.76 -2.85
N GLY A 83 -1.57 2.97 -3.92
CA GLY A 83 -2.63 3.09 -4.92
C GLY A 83 -4.01 2.89 -4.33
N TYR A 84 -4.21 1.86 -3.50
CA TYR A 84 -5.48 1.66 -2.80
C TYR A 84 -5.79 2.76 -1.79
N LYS A 85 -4.78 3.31 -1.11
CA LYS A 85 -4.96 4.44 -0.20
C LYS A 85 -5.41 5.69 -0.94
N GLN A 86 -4.80 5.99 -2.09
CA GLN A 86 -5.23 7.09 -2.94
C GLN A 86 -6.65 6.87 -3.47
N LEU A 87 -6.97 5.65 -3.91
CA LEU A 87 -8.32 5.28 -4.37
C LEU A 87 -9.36 5.42 -3.26
N TRP A 88 -9.00 5.07 -2.01
CA TRP A 88 -9.87 5.25 -0.85
C TRP A 88 -10.25 6.71 -0.67
N PHE A 89 -9.26 7.60 -0.59
CA PHE A 89 -9.50 9.01 -0.29
C PHE A 89 -10.07 9.80 -1.46
N LYS A 90 -9.72 9.45 -2.71
CA LYS A 90 -10.22 10.14 -3.91
C LYS A 90 -11.64 9.75 -4.26
N GLU A 91 -11.96 8.45 -4.22
CA GLU A 91 -13.21 7.92 -4.77
C GLU A 91 -14.12 7.34 -3.69
N TYR A 92 -13.67 6.29 -2.98
CA TYR A 92 -14.55 5.51 -2.10
C TYR A 92 -15.07 6.32 -0.92
N LYS A 93 -14.20 7.10 -0.27
CA LYS A 93 -14.59 7.91 0.89
C LYS A 93 -15.65 8.93 0.50
N SER A 94 -15.41 9.68 -0.57
CA SER A 94 -16.36 10.67 -1.09
C SER A 94 -17.70 10.02 -1.44
N PHE A 95 -17.68 8.87 -2.12
CA PHE A 95 -18.89 8.12 -2.45
C PHE A 95 -19.65 7.66 -1.21
N ILE A 96 -18.97 7.10 -0.21
CA ILE A 96 -19.57 6.62 1.04
C ILE A 96 -20.18 7.78 1.82
N ASP A 97 -19.47 8.91 1.91
CA ASP A 97 -19.91 10.11 2.62
C ASP A 97 -21.13 10.77 1.92
N SER A 98 -21.34 10.51 0.62
CA SER A 98 -22.52 11.00 -0.13
C SER A 98 -23.81 10.22 0.16
N ILE A 99 -23.73 9.07 0.82
CA ILE A 99 -24.89 8.21 1.06
C ILE A 99 -25.78 8.86 2.13
N LYS A 100 -27.05 9.11 1.79
CA LYS A 100 -28.02 9.72 2.71
C LYS A 100 -28.07 9.00 4.06
N THR A 101 -27.73 9.75 5.11
CA THR A 101 -27.75 9.31 6.50
C THR A 101 -29.19 9.17 7.01
N PRO A 102 -29.41 8.41 8.11
CA PRO A 102 -30.72 8.31 8.74
C PRO A 102 -31.31 9.68 9.10
N LYS A 103 -30.46 10.60 9.57
CA LYS A 103 -30.91 11.95 9.96
C LYS A 103 -31.32 12.79 8.77
N GLN A 104 -30.57 12.73 7.66
CA GLN A 104 -30.96 13.42 6.43
C GLN A 104 -32.29 12.90 5.88
N VAL A 105 -32.54 11.59 5.93
CA VAL A 105 -33.83 11.03 5.50
C VAL A 105 -34.97 11.47 6.43
N GLU A 106 -34.73 11.51 7.74
CA GLU A 106 -35.68 12.04 8.72
C GLU A 106 -36.01 13.51 8.43
N ASP A 107 -35.00 14.35 8.22
CA ASP A 107 -35.18 15.78 7.96
C ASP A 107 -35.88 16.04 6.62
N ASP A 108 -35.50 15.33 5.55
CA ASP A 108 -36.17 15.37 4.24
C ASP A 108 -37.66 14.99 4.36
N ALA A 109 -37.96 13.91 5.11
CA ALA A 109 -39.34 13.45 5.32
C ALA A 109 -40.15 14.46 6.15
N ARG A 110 -39.54 15.09 7.17
CA ARG A 110 -40.20 16.10 7.98
C ARG A 110 -40.59 17.32 7.13
N VAL A 111 -39.69 17.80 6.28
CA VAL A 111 -39.98 18.91 5.37
C VAL A 111 -41.10 18.56 4.41
N ALA A 112 -41.09 17.35 3.84
CA ALA A 112 -42.14 16.89 2.93
C ALA A 112 -43.52 16.80 3.61
N HIS A 113 -43.59 16.23 4.82
CA HIS A 113 -44.82 16.10 5.59
C HIS A 113 -45.38 17.45 6.07
N LEU A 114 -44.52 18.41 6.43
CA LEU A 114 -45.00 19.74 6.80
C LEU A 114 -45.46 20.54 5.57
N ALA A 115 -44.85 20.31 4.41
CA ALA A 115 -45.21 20.98 3.16
C ALA A 115 -46.54 20.49 2.56
N ASP A 116 -46.99 19.28 2.89
CA ASP A 116 -48.25 18.73 2.39
C ASP A 116 -49.50 19.38 3.01
N GLY A 117 -49.36 19.96 4.21
CA GLY A 117 -50.44 20.64 4.94
C GLY A 117 -51.58 19.73 5.40
N VAL A 118 -51.41 18.40 5.28
CA VAL A 118 -52.40 17.38 5.66
C VAL A 118 -52.18 16.94 7.10
N LEU A 119 -50.92 16.83 7.52
CA LEU A 119 -50.54 16.37 8.85
C LEU A 119 -50.29 17.55 9.79
N ASP A 120 -50.58 17.36 11.08
CA ASP A 120 -50.12 18.29 12.10
C ASP A 120 -48.60 18.14 12.37
N TYR A 121 -48.05 19.06 13.16
CA TYR A 121 -46.62 19.09 13.45
C TYR A 121 -46.13 17.84 14.19
N GLU A 122 -46.93 17.28 15.10
CA GLU A 122 -46.55 16.12 15.91
C GLU A 122 -46.56 14.85 15.06
N GLU A 123 -47.61 14.65 14.26
CA GLU A 123 -47.75 13.54 13.32
C GLU A 123 -46.64 13.56 12.25
N ALA A 124 -46.31 14.74 11.72
CA ALA A 124 -45.22 14.91 10.75
C ALA A 124 -43.86 14.52 11.36
N ASN A 125 -43.59 14.91 12.62
CA ASN A 125 -42.36 14.55 13.32
C ASN A 125 -42.27 13.05 13.60
N GLU A 126 -43.35 12.42 14.05
CA GLU A 126 -43.35 10.98 14.33
C GLU A 126 -43.10 10.16 13.06
N LYS A 127 -43.78 10.49 11.95
CA LYS A 127 -43.57 9.81 10.67
C LYS A 127 -42.16 9.99 10.12
N ALA A 128 -41.61 11.21 10.22
CA ALA A 128 -40.23 11.49 9.86
C ALA A 128 -39.23 10.65 10.67
N PHE A 129 -39.42 10.57 11.99
CA PHE A 129 -38.59 9.75 12.88
C PHE A 129 -38.61 8.26 12.50
N ILE A 130 -39.80 7.72 12.19
CA ILE A 130 -39.94 6.34 11.71
C ILE A 130 -39.18 6.14 10.38
N ALA A 131 -39.20 7.11 9.47
CA ALA A 131 -38.43 7.05 8.23
C ALA A 131 -36.92 7.00 8.50
N GLY A 132 -36.43 7.81 9.44
CA GLY A 132 -35.05 7.75 9.93
C GLY A 132 -34.67 6.38 10.51
N ILE A 133 -35.52 5.79 11.36
CA ILE A 133 -35.30 4.45 11.93
C ILE A 133 -35.22 3.39 10.84
N LYS A 134 -36.17 3.39 9.89
CA LYS A 134 -36.15 2.46 8.75
C LYS A 134 -34.85 2.58 7.97
N ARG A 135 -34.41 3.82 7.71
CA ARG A 135 -33.14 4.09 7.05
C ARG A 135 -31.92 3.60 7.83
N ALA A 136 -31.93 3.65 9.16
CA ALA A 136 -30.77 3.29 9.99
C ALA A 136 -30.29 1.85 9.78
N LYS A 137 -31.22 0.90 9.63
CA LYS A 137 -30.88 -0.51 9.36
C LYS A 137 -30.21 -0.65 8.00
N ASP A 138 -30.83 -0.12 6.96
CA ASP A 138 -30.34 -0.22 5.59
C ASP A 138 -29.01 0.53 5.41
N TYR A 139 -28.89 1.70 6.01
CA TYR A 139 -27.66 2.50 6.00
C TYR A 139 -26.48 1.70 6.56
N LYS A 140 -26.64 1.07 7.74
CA LYS A 140 -25.57 0.25 8.34
C LYS A 140 -25.15 -0.91 7.44
N VAL A 141 -26.12 -1.60 6.82
CA VAL A 141 -25.84 -2.72 5.90
C VAL A 141 -25.12 -2.25 4.66
N ILE A 142 -25.54 -1.13 4.07
CA ILE A 142 -24.92 -0.57 2.86
C ILE A 142 -23.48 -0.16 3.14
N ILE A 143 -23.23 0.65 4.17
CA ILE A 143 -21.88 1.12 4.52
C ILE A 143 -20.95 -0.07 4.79
N LYS A 144 -21.41 -1.04 5.57
CA LYS A 144 -20.62 -2.24 5.89
C LYS A 144 -20.34 -3.10 4.67
N SER A 145 -21.29 -3.21 3.75
CA SER A 145 -21.10 -3.92 2.47
C SER A 145 -20.07 -3.22 1.59
N LEU A 146 -20.08 -1.88 1.52
CA LEU A 146 -19.10 -1.11 0.76
C LEU A 146 -17.68 -1.24 1.35
N TYR A 147 -17.56 -1.18 2.67
CA TYR A 147 -16.30 -1.47 3.37
C TYR A 147 -15.80 -2.88 3.08
N ALA A 148 -16.69 -3.88 3.12
CA ALA A 148 -16.37 -5.26 2.82
C ALA A 148 -15.91 -5.44 1.38
N GLN A 149 -16.57 -4.81 0.42
CA GLN A 149 -16.21 -4.86 -1.00
C GLN A 149 -14.82 -4.25 -1.24
N PHE A 150 -14.56 -3.05 -0.72
CA PHE A 150 -13.24 -2.42 -0.82
C PHE A 150 -12.15 -3.30 -0.21
N PHE A 151 -12.39 -3.80 1.01
CA PHE A 151 -11.43 -4.66 1.69
C PHE A 151 -11.21 -6.00 0.96
N HIS A 152 -12.27 -6.57 0.37
CA HIS A 152 -12.14 -7.77 -0.47
C HIS A 152 -11.24 -7.53 -1.67
N GLN A 153 -11.43 -6.39 -2.36
CA GLN A 153 -10.65 -6.03 -3.52
C GLN A 153 -9.18 -5.79 -3.17
N LEU A 154 -8.92 -5.08 -2.07
CA LEU A 154 -7.58 -4.87 -1.52
C LEU A 154 -6.88 -6.21 -1.25
N MET A 155 -7.50 -7.08 -0.45
CA MET A 155 -6.89 -8.34 -0.05
C MET A 155 -6.73 -9.31 -1.22
N SER A 156 -7.69 -9.37 -2.15
CA SER A 156 -7.56 -10.15 -3.37
C SER A 156 -6.41 -9.65 -4.26
N SER A 157 -6.16 -8.34 -4.28
CA SER A 157 -5.04 -7.77 -5.06
C SER A 157 -3.70 -8.07 -4.41
N ILE A 158 -3.63 -8.05 -3.07
CA ILE A 158 -2.45 -8.49 -2.33
C ILE A 158 -2.18 -9.97 -2.59
N ASP A 159 -3.21 -10.82 -2.52
CA ASP A 159 -3.10 -12.27 -2.74
C ASP A 159 -2.62 -12.59 -4.17
N ALA A 160 -3.13 -11.86 -5.17
CA ALA A 160 -2.68 -11.95 -6.55
C ALA A 160 -1.23 -11.45 -6.72
N LEU A 161 -0.83 -10.38 -6.02
CA LEU A 161 0.53 -9.86 -6.08
C LEU A 161 1.54 -10.81 -5.41
N CYS A 162 1.15 -11.47 -4.32
CA CYS A 162 1.92 -12.55 -3.71
C CYS A 162 2.15 -13.69 -4.70
N LEU A 163 1.11 -14.14 -5.43
CA LEU A 163 1.28 -15.16 -6.48
C LEU A 163 2.18 -14.67 -7.61
N LYS A 164 2.00 -13.43 -8.09
CA LYS A 164 2.88 -12.82 -9.09
C LYS A 164 4.34 -12.82 -8.64
N MET A 165 4.60 -12.47 -7.38
CA MET A 165 5.94 -12.50 -6.79
C MET A 165 6.49 -13.92 -6.72
N LEU A 166 5.69 -14.89 -6.28
CA LEU A 166 6.05 -16.31 -6.26
C LEU A 166 6.46 -16.81 -7.65
N THR A 167 5.62 -16.57 -8.66
CA THR A 167 5.89 -16.97 -10.04
C THR A 167 7.15 -16.28 -10.58
N ALA A 168 7.37 -15.00 -10.27
CA ALA A 168 8.60 -14.29 -10.63
C ALA A 168 9.86 -14.87 -9.95
N CYS A 169 9.71 -15.60 -8.85
CA CYS A 169 10.80 -16.32 -8.18
C CYS A 169 10.96 -17.78 -8.67
N GLY A 170 10.15 -18.21 -9.64
CA GLY A 170 10.20 -19.56 -10.20
C GLY A 170 9.23 -20.57 -9.57
N TYR A 171 8.20 -20.11 -8.85
CA TYR A 171 7.08 -20.96 -8.42
C TYR A 171 6.27 -21.42 -9.65
N LYS A 172 5.95 -22.71 -9.73
CA LYS A 172 5.36 -23.35 -10.92
C LYS A 172 3.93 -23.86 -10.73
N GLU A 173 3.43 -23.89 -9.50
CA GLU A 173 2.06 -24.35 -9.24
C GLU A 173 1.04 -23.28 -9.68
N GLU A 174 -0.17 -23.74 -9.97
CA GLU A 174 -1.27 -22.88 -10.46
C GLU A 174 -1.91 -22.04 -9.34
N ASP A 175 -1.86 -22.54 -8.10
CA ASP A 175 -2.42 -21.89 -6.93
C ASP A 175 -1.46 -21.95 -5.73
N TYR A 176 -1.83 -21.27 -4.65
CA TYR A 176 -1.11 -21.39 -3.40
C TYR A 176 -2.01 -21.20 -2.19
N THR A 177 -1.65 -21.87 -1.11
CA THR A 177 -2.19 -21.63 0.24
C THR A 177 -1.22 -20.75 1.02
N LYS A 178 -1.73 -20.05 2.03
CA LYS A 178 -0.88 -19.29 2.97
C LYS A 178 0.27 -20.13 3.56
N LYS A 179 0.05 -21.43 3.78
CA LYS A 179 1.09 -22.36 4.25
C LYS A 179 2.15 -22.62 3.18
N GLN A 180 1.75 -22.85 1.93
CA GLN A 180 2.69 -22.99 0.81
C GLN A 180 3.50 -21.70 0.61
N PHE A 181 2.86 -20.53 0.75
CA PHE A 181 3.55 -19.24 0.68
C PHE A 181 4.67 -19.12 1.71
N ASP A 182 4.35 -19.42 2.97
CA ASP A 182 5.32 -19.40 4.08
C ASP A 182 6.49 -20.36 3.81
N ILE A 183 6.21 -21.62 3.44
CA ILE A 183 7.23 -22.63 3.15
C ILE A 183 8.12 -22.21 1.98
N TYR A 184 7.53 -21.66 0.91
CA TYR A 184 8.29 -21.23 -0.25
C TYR A 184 9.20 -20.04 0.09
N MET A 185 8.69 -19.05 0.83
CA MET A 185 9.50 -17.92 1.28
C MET A 185 10.62 -18.35 2.23
N GLN A 186 10.39 -19.32 3.11
CA GLN A 186 11.45 -19.92 3.94
C GLN A 186 12.58 -20.51 3.08
N GLY A 187 12.25 -21.18 1.96
CA GLY A 187 13.25 -21.69 1.02
C GLY A 187 14.15 -20.61 0.43
N LEU A 188 13.62 -19.40 0.22
CA LEU A 188 14.38 -18.25 -0.30
C LEU A 188 15.26 -17.57 0.75
N GLN A 189 14.97 -17.73 2.05
CA GLN A 189 15.74 -17.15 3.15
C GLN A 189 17.08 -17.87 3.39
N GLY A 190 17.27 -19.09 2.88
CA GLY A 190 18.48 -19.88 3.09
C GLY A 190 18.65 -20.38 4.54
N ASN A 191 19.89 -20.35 5.05
CA ASN A 191 20.25 -21.04 6.31
C ASN A 191 19.62 -20.45 7.58
N ASN A 192 19.13 -19.21 7.55
CA ASN A 192 18.48 -18.54 8.67
C ASN A 192 16.96 -18.45 8.49
N ALA A 193 16.38 -19.40 7.76
CA ALA A 193 14.96 -19.42 7.45
C ALA A 193 14.12 -19.47 8.73
N ILE A 194 13.17 -18.55 8.83
CA ILE A 194 12.15 -18.56 9.87
C ILE A 194 10.77 -18.51 9.26
N SER A 195 9.81 -19.14 9.93
CA SER A 195 8.41 -19.09 9.54
C SER A 195 7.84 -17.70 9.72
N PHE A 196 6.82 -17.35 8.92
CA PHE A 196 6.09 -16.10 9.09
C PHE A 196 5.61 -15.86 10.52
N ARG A 197 5.24 -16.89 11.28
CA ARG A 197 4.80 -16.73 12.68
C ARG A 197 5.85 -16.10 13.61
N GLN A 198 7.12 -16.12 13.20
CA GLN A 198 8.25 -15.54 13.93
C GLN A 198 8.60 -14.14 13.42
N TYR A 199 7.90 -13.62 12.41
CA TYR A 199 8.07 -12.25 11.93
C TYR A 199 7.40 -11.29 12.91
N ASP A 200 8.04 -10.15 13.15
CA ASP A 200 7.53 -9.13 14.08
C ASP A 200 6.18 -8.58 13.59
N ASN A 201 6.03 -8.40 12.29
CA ASN A 201 4.85 -7.81 11.66
C ASN A 201 3.80 -8.85 11.20
N TYR A 202 3.99 -10.14 11.50
CA TYR A 202 3.10 -11.21 11.02
C TYR A 202 1.64 -11.00 11.40
N LYS A 203 1.40 -10.51 12.62
CA LYS A 203 0.04 -10.30 13.15
C LYS A 203 -0.77 -9.35 12.29
N LEU A 204 -0.14 -8.38 11.62
CA LEU A 204 -0.82 -7.44 10.71
C LEU A 204 -1.42 -8.19 9.53
N TYR A 205 -0.60 -8.97 8.83
CA TYR A 205 -1.02 -9.79 7.69
C TYR A 205 -1.99 -10.90 8.10
N ASP A 206 -1.70 -11.61 9.19
CA ASP A 206 -2.53 -12.73 9.64
C ASP A 206 -3.93 -12.29 10.07
N ARG A 207 -4.05 -11.14 10.75
CA ARG A 207 -5.35 -10.54 11.05
C ARG A 207 -6.14 -10.19 9.79
N ALA A 208 -5.53 -9.45 8.86
CA ALA A 208 -6.19 -9.05 7.62
C ALA A 208 -6.62 -10.27 6.77
N PHE A 209 -5.72 -11.24 6.61
CA PHE A 209 -6.01 -12.49 5.90
C PHE A 209 -7.13 -13.29 6.57
N THR A 210 -7.16 -13.38 7.90
CA THR A 210 -8.18 -14.14 8.63
C THR A 210 -9.56 -13.48 8.52
N VAL A 211 -9.62 -12.15 8.59
CA VAL A 211 -10.86 -11.38 8.33
C VAL A 211 -11.33 -11.59 6.90
N TRP A 212 -10.42 -11.48 5.92
CA TRP A 212 -10.75 -11.69 4.51
C TRP A 212 -11.24 -13.11 4.23
N ASN A 213 -10.57 -14.11 4.79
CA ASN A 213 -10.94 -15.51 4.64
C ASN A 213 -12.33 -15.80 5.22
N PHE A 214 -12.68 -15.16 6.34
CA PHE A 214 -14.02 -15.25 6.90
C PHE A 214 -15.08 -14.60 6.01
N LEU A 215 -14.82 -13.38 5.52
CA LEU A 215 -15.69 -12.68 4.56
C LEU A 215 -15.93 -13.50 3.29
N LYS A 216 -14.88 -14.19 2.79
CA LYS A 216 -14.92 -14.99 1.56
C LYS A 216 -15.76 -16.26 1.73
N HIS A 217 -15.59 -16.97 2.84
CA HIS A 217 -16.16 -18.31 2.99
C HIS A 217 -17.46 -18.38 3.79
N ASN A 218 -17.77 -17.41 4.66
CA ASN A 218 -18.97 -17.43 5.50
C ASN A 218 -19.13 -18.76 6.27
N SER A 219 -18.00 -19.39 6.63
CA SER A 219 -17.99 -20.71 7.24
C SER A 219 -17.78 -20.64 8.74
N LEU A 220 -18.36 -21.61 9.46
CA LEU A 220 -18.17 -21.75 10.90
C LEU A 220 -16.69 -21.97 11.26
N ARG A 221 -15.93 -22.66 10.39
CA ARG A 221 -14.49 -22.86 10.59
C ARG A 221 -13.73 -21.53 10.55
N SER A 222 -13.94 -20.71 9.54
CA SER A 222 -13.30 -19.40 9.43
C SER A 222 -13.71 -18.45 10.56
N TYR A 223 -14.98 -18.49 10.99
CA TYR A 223 -15.46 -17.75 12.16
C TYR A 223 -14.72 -18.16 13.44
N LYS A 224 -14.64 -19.47 13.73
CA LYS A 224 -13.96 -19.99 14.92
C LYS A 224 -12.50 -19.58 14.96
N ILE A 225 -11.80 -19.63 13.82
CA ILE A 225 -10.41 -19.18 13.70
C ILE A 225 -10.33 -17.67 13.97
N LEU A 226 -11.16 -16.85 13.33
CA LEU A 226 -11.16 -15.40 13.53
C LEU A 226 -11.40 -15.04 15.01
N LYS A 227 -12.42 -15.66 15.63
CA LYS A 227 -12.77 -15.39 17.03
C LYS A 227 -11.68 -15.85 18.00
N GLN A 228 -11.01 -16.97 17.72
CA GLN A 228 -9.93 -17.48 18.56
C GLN A 228 -8.72 -16.55 18.56
N TRP A 229 -8.28 -16.08 17.39
CA TRP A 229 -7.03 -15.34 17.24
C TRP A 229 -7.22 -13.82 17.28
N TYR A 230 -8.37 -13.32 16.84
CA TYR A 230 -8.70 -11.91 16.75
C TYR A 230 -10.14 -11.64 17.23
N PRO A 231 -10.46 -11.93 18.51
CA PRO A 231 -11.81 -11.78 19.05
C PRO A 231 -12.36 -10.35 18.94
N ASN A 232 -11.46 -9.35 18.97
CA ASN A 232 -11.82 -7.95 18.79
C ASN A 232 -12.34 -7.61 17.37
N MET A 233 -12.17 -8.50 16.39
CA MET A 233 -12.72 -8.39 15.04
C MET A 233 -14.12 -9.00 14.91
N VAL A 234 -14.69 -9.51 16.00
CA VAL A 234 -16.02 -10.15 16.02
C VAL A 234 -16.93 -9.44 17.03
N TRP A 235 -18.18 -9.23 16.64
CA TRP A 235 -19.29 -8.84 17.49
C TRP A 235 -20.38 -9.90 17.39
N ASP A 236 -20.29 -10.88 18.28
CA ASP A 236 -21.28 -11.96 18.43
C ASP A 236 -21.34 -12.35 19.92
N PRO A 237 -22.01 -11.54 20.75
CA PRO A 237 -22.02 -11.75 22.20
C PRO A 237 -22.79 -13.00 22.64
N GLU A 238 -23.64 -13.55 21.77
CA GLU A 238 -24.50 -14.70 22.07
C GLU A 238 -24.00 -16.00 21.40
N ASP A 239 -22.85 -15.96 20.72
CA ASP A 239 -22.23 -17.09 20.03
C ASP A 239 -23.18 -17.80 19.04
N ARG A 240 -24.00 -17.01 18.33
CA ARG A 240 -25.07 -17.54 17.49
C ARG A 240 -24.68 -17.76 16.04
N TYR A 241 -23.47 -17.35 15.62
CA TYR A 241 -23.07 -17.47 14.23
C TYR A 241 -23.14 -18.91 13.69
N GLN A 242 -23.89 -19.11 12.62
CA GLN A 242 -24.08 -20.41 11.97
C GLN A 242 -23.40 -20.49 10.60
N ASN A 243 -23.13 -21.72 10.16
CA ASN A 243 -22.48 -21.95 8.88
C ASN A 243 -23.35 -21.45 7.71
N GLY A 244 -22.79 -20.60 6.85
CA GLY A 244 -23.49 -19.99 5.73
C GLY A 244 -24.14 -18.64 6.05
N GLU A 245 -24.18 -18.22 7.31
CA GLU A 245 -24.62 -16.86 7.65
C GLU A 245 -23.61 -15.83 7.14
N SER A 246 -24.10 -14.67 6.71
CA SER A 246 -23.23 -13.61 6.21
C SER A 246 -22.23 -13.17 7.29
N ALA A 247 -20.94 -13.24 7.00
CA ALA A 247 -19.89 -12.75 7.87
C ALA A 247 -20.07 -11.27 8.25
N LEU A 248 -20.77 -10.49 7.42
CA LEU A 248 -21.11 -9.09 7.67
C LEU A 248 -22.05 -8.90 8.87
N SER A 249 -22.74 -9.92 9.36
CA SER A 249 -23.56 -9.78 10.56
C SER A 249 -22.69 -9.60 11.81
N VAL A 250 -21.53 -10.26 11.88
CA VAL A 250 -20.71 -10.35 13.09
C VAL A 250 -19.31 -9.74 12.97
N VAL A 251 -18.75 -9.58 11.77
CA VAL A 251 -17.39 -9.03 11.63
C VAL A 251 -17.36 -7.54 11.96
N LYS A 252 -16.37 -7.08 12.72
CA LYS A 252 -16.13 -5.64 12.97
C LYS A 252 -15.22 -5.10 11.87
N LEU A 253 -15.84 -4.76 10.74
CA LEU A 253 -15.16 -4.11 9.62
C LEU A 253 -15.63 -2.65 9.54
N ASP A 254 -14.72 -1.74 9.87
CA ASP A 254 -14.94 -0.30 9.85
C ASP A 254 -13.82 0.43 9.08
N GLU A 255 -14.01 1.72 8.84
CA GLU A 255 -13.02 2.58 8.16
C GLU A 255 -11.67 2.55 8.89
N LYS A 256 -11.66 2.53 10.22
CA LYS A 256 -10.42 2.50 11.00
C LYS A 256 -9.60 1.25 10.69
N PHE A 257 -10.22 0.09 10.60
CA PHE A 257 -9.53 -1.14 10.24
C PHE A 257 -9.00 -1.13 8.80
N ILE A 258 -9.76 -0.57 7.86
CA ILE A 258 -9.33 -0.41 6.47
C ILE A 258 -8.08 0.47 6.40
N LEU A 259 -8.12 1.64 7.04
CA LEU A 259 -7.00 2.57 7.08
C LEU A 259 -5.77 1.95 7.75
N ASP A 260 -5.96 1.24 8.87
CA ASP A 260 -4.87 0.50 9.53
C ASP A 260 -4.24 -0.55 8.61
N CYS A 261 -5.02 -1.24 7.78
CA CYS A 261 -4.48 -2.16 6.79
C CYS A 261 -3.70 -1.44 5.69
N LEU A 262 -4.23 -0.34 5.14
CA LEU A 262 -3.55 0.46 4.10
C LEU A 262 -2.25 1.07 4.62
N ASP A 263 -2.24 1.50 5.87
CA ASP A 263 -1.10 2.16 6.50
C ASP A 263 -0.03 1.18 6.97
N ASN A 264 -0.39 -0.02 7.43
CA ASN A 264 0.55 -0.89 8.14
C ASN A 264 0.85 -2.24 7.47
N LEU A 265 0.05 -2.71 6.50
CA LEU A 265 0.31 -4.03 5.88
C LEU A 265 1.67 -4.10 5.17
N HIS A 266 2.16 -2.98 4.67
CA HIS A 266 3.47 -2.91 4.01
C HIS A 266 4.61 -3.39 4.93
N LEU A 267 4.52 -3.20 6.25
CA LEU A 267 5.54 -3.60 7.21
C LEU A 267 5.81 -5.12 7.20
N PHE A 268 4.76 -5.92 7.03
CA PHE A 268 4.92 -7.38 6.87
C PHE A 268 5.66 -7.72 5.58
N PHE A 269 5.33 -7.04 4.48
CA PHE A 269 5.96 -7.27 3.19
C PHE A 269 7.39 -6.75 3.13
N ASP A 270 7.69 -5.64 3.80
CA ASP A 270 9.05 -5.13 3.95
C ASP A 270 9.92 -6.13 4.71
N GLU A 271 9.43 -6.67 5.83
CA GLU A 271 10.14 -7.71 6.59
C GLU A 271 10.32 -9.00 5.77
N LEU A 272 9.29 -9.39 5.01
CA LEU A 272 9.36 -10.53 4.10
C LEU A 272 10.44 -10.34 3.03
N CYS A 273 10.47 -9.17 2.39
CA CYS A 273 11.43 -8.87 1.34
C CYS A 273 12.86 -8.72 1.88
N ALA A 274 13.02 -8.16 3.08
CA ALA A 274 14.30 -8.12 3.77
C ALA A 274 14.85 -9.52 4.03
N ARG A 275 14.02 -10.46 4.48
CA ARG A 275 14.46 -11.83 4.77
C ARG A 275 14.66 -12.68 3.52
N ALA A 276 13.75 -12.61 2.56
CA ALA A 276 13.76 -13.49 1.38
C ALA A 276 14.64 -12.98 0.23
N PHE A 277 14.84 -11.67 0.13
CA PHE A 277 15.54 -11.04 -1.01
C PHE A 277 16.71 -10.13 -0.58
N ASN A 278 16.94 -9.98 0.73
CA ASN A 278 17.93 -9.04 1.27
C ASN A 278 17.69 -7.59 0.77
N GLU A 279 16.41 -7.24 0.59
CA GLU A 279 15.99 -5.89 0.22
C GLU A 279 15.79 -5.03 1.46
N ASN A 280 16.31 -3.81 1.45
CA ASN A 280 15.99 -2.82 2.46
C ASN A 280 14.92 -1.87 1.90
N ALA A 281 13.81 -1.72 2.62
CA ALA A 281 12.65 -0.98 2.13
C ALA A 281 12.86 0.55 2.09
N ASP A 282 13.73 1.09 2.94
CA ASP A 282 14.12 2.50 2.94
C ASP A 282 15.04 2.77 1.75
N ASP A 283 16.00 1.87 1.51
CA ASP A 283 16.90 1.93 0.37
C ASP A 283 16.14 1.82 -0.95
N ALA A 284 15.14 0.93 -1.01
CA ALA A 284 14.31 0.73 -2.18
C ALA A 284 13.57 1.99 -2.65
N GLN A 285 13.49 3.06 -1.84
CA GLN A 285 12.90 4.34 -2.26
C GLN A 285 13.81 5.16 -3.18
N TRP A 286 15.13 4.91 -3.16
CA TRP A 286 16.10 5.75 -3.89
C TRP A 286 17.30 5.00 -4.48
N ASP A 287 17.59 3.76 -4.06
CA ASP A 287 18.79 3.00 -4.45
C ASP A 287 18.64 2.29 -5.81
N TYR A 288 18.18 3.03 -6.81
CA TYR A 288 18.08 2.57 -8.19
C TYR A 288 18.47 3.70 -9.15
N ASP A 289 18.93 3.33 -10.35
CA ASP A 289 19.44 4.27 -11.34
C ASP A 289 18.38 5.35 -11.71
N ASP A 290 17.14 4.94 -12.00
CA ASP A 290 16.07 5.85 -12.44
C ASP A 290 15.82 6.98 -11.43
N TYR A 291 15.94 6.73 -10.11
CA TYR A 291 15.73 7.75 -9.08
C TYR A 291 16.63 8.97 -9.31
N PHE A 292 17.92 8.72 -9.54
CA PHE A 292 18.89 9.79 -9.71
C PHE A 292 18.70 10.49 -11.06
N GLU A 293 18.34 9.74 -12.10
CA GLU A 293 18.03 10.31 -13.41
C GLU A 293 16.81 11.23 -13.33
N GLU A 294 15.71 10.79 -12.73
CA GLU A 294 14.48 11.56 -12.55
C GLU A 294 14.75 12.86 -11.78
N VAL A 295 15.45 12.81 -10.64
CA VAL A 295 15.78 14.01 -9.84
C VAL A 295 16.58 15.03 -10.65
N VAL A 296 17.52 14.56 -11.48
CA VAL A 296 18.32 15.45 -12.32
C VAL A 296 17.52 15.97 -13.50
N GLN A 297 16.68 15.14 -14.11
CA GLN A 297 15.84 15.53 -15.24
C GLN A 297 14.82 16.58 -14.81
N ASP A 298 14.17 16.42 -13.66
CA ASP A 298 13.27 17.41 -13.09
C ASP A 298 13.98 18.77 -12.92
N GLN A 299 15.23 18.74 -12.42
CA GLN A 299 16.02 19.96 -12.26
C GLN A 299 16.39 20.62 -13.59
N ILE A 300 16.70 19.81 -14.61
CA ILE A 300 16.95 20.29 -15.97
C ILE A 300 15.69 20.93 -16.54
N ASP A 301 14.54 20.29 -16.38
CA ASP A 301 13.26 20.75 -16.91
C ASP A 301 12.83 22.07 -16.27
N VAL A 302 13.02 22.24 -14.95
CA VAL A 302 12.80 23.53 -14.27
C VAL A 302 13.68 24.65 -14.84
N ILE A 303 14.91 24.34 -15.25
CA ILE A 303 15.86 25.35 -15.78
C ILE A 303 15.57 25.67 -17.24
N ILE A 304 15.29 24.65 -18.06
CA ILE A 304 15.12 24.80 -19.52
C ILE A 304 13.70 25.25 -19.86
N ASN A 305 12.69 24.78 -19.13
CA ASN A 305 11.28 25.02 -19.37
C ASN A 305 10.58 25.63 -18.13
N PRO A 306 10.99 26.83 -17.67
CA PRO A 306 10.48 27.43 -16.42
C PRO A 306 9.00 27.83 -16.47
N LEU A 307 8.35 27.73 -17.64
CA LEU A 307 6.96 28.15 -17.86
C LEU A 307 5.98 26.97 -18.00
N ASP A 308 6.45 25.72 -17.91
CA ASP A 308 5.63 24.50 -18.01
C ASP A 308 5.21 23.94 -16.63
N ILE A 309 5.31 24.76 -15.57
CA ILE A 309 4.86 24.45 -14.20
C ILE A 309 3.46 25.01 -13.94
#